data_AF-A0A800F936-F1
#
_entry.id   AF-A0A800F936-F1
#
_cell.length_a   1.000
_cell.length_b   1.000
_cell.length_c   1.000
_cell.angle_alpha   90.00
_cell.angle_beta   90.00
_cell.angle_gamma   90.00
#
_symmetry.space_group_name_H-M   'P 1'
#
loop_
_entity.id
_entity.type
_entity.pdbx_description
1 polymer ?
#
loop_
_entity_poly.entity_id
_entity_poly.type
_entity_poly.pdbx_seq_one_letter_code
_entity_poly.pdbx_strand_id
1 'polypeptide(L)'
;TTGVYGMDLPNQNGAPLRLIMPWKYGFKGIKSIVSMNFVEEMPRNTWWVQNRREYGFFANVNPQVDHPRWTQKRERRLGELRRRETLMFNGYTDEVQSMYEGMDLTRWI
;
A
#
# COMPACT_ATOMS: atom_id res chain seq x y z
N THR A 1 -9.76 -7.98 -6.35
CA THR A 1 -11.00 -7.39 -6.86
C THR A 1 -11.09 -7.56 -8.36
N THR A 2 -12.30 -7.83 -8.83
CA THR A 2 -12.68 -7.95 -10.25
C THR A 2 -13.65 -6.85 -10.68
N GLY A 3 -14.07 -5.97 -9.77
CA GLY A 3 -15.05 -4.92 -10.03
C GLY A 3 -14.89 -3.69 -9.14
N VAL A 4 -15.61 -2.62 -9.48
CA VAL A 4 -15.72 -1.38 -8.72
C VAL A 4 -17.07 -0.71 -8.99
N TYR A 5 -17.71 -0.14 -7.96
CA TYR A 5 -19.02 0.50 -8.06
C TYR A 5 -20.12 -0.38 -8.71
N GLY A 6 -20.13 -1.68 -8.40
CA GLY A 6 -21.12 -2.62 -8.92
C GLY A 6 -20.91 -3.03 -10.39
N MET A 7 -19.82 -2.60 -11.02
CA MET A 7 -19.48 -2.93 -12.40
C MET A 7 -18.14 -3.66 -12.47
N ASP A 8 -17.85 -4.24 -13.63
CA ASP A 8 -16.54 -4.82 -13.94
C ASP A 8 -15.42 -3.77 -13.81
N LEU A 9 -14.22 -4.24 -13.47
CA LEU A 9 -13.08 -3.36 -13.27
C LEU A 9 -12.66 -2.72 -14.60
N PRO A 10 -12.58 -1.38 -14.70
CA PRO A 10 -12.06 -0.73 -15.91
C PRO A 10 -10.56 -1.00 -16.13
N ASN A 11 -10.09 -0.94 -17.38
CA ASN A 11 -8.69 -1.22 -17.74
C ASN A 11 -7.69 -0.34 -16.98
N GLN A 12 -7.98 0.96 -16.82
CA GLN A 12 -7.15 1.90 -16.07
C GLN A 12 -7.01 1.53 -14.57
N ASN A 13 -7.99 0.80 -14.04
CA ASN A 13 -7.98 0.30 -12.67
C ASN A 13 -7.24 -1.04 -12.54
N GLY A 14 -6.82 -1.67 -13.64
CA GLY A 14 -6.02 -2.91 -13.64
C GLY A 14 -6.83 -4.19 -13.87
N ALA A 15 -7.82 -4.14 -14.76
CA ALA A 15 -8.60 -5.28 -15.19
C ALA A 15 -7.75 -6.46 -15.73
N PRO A 16 -8.26 -7.70 -15.73
CA PRO A 16 -9.54 -8.13 -15.14
C PRO A 16 -9.44 -8.39 -13.63
N LEU A 17 -8.22 -8.49 -13.09
CA LEU A 17 -7.96 -8.87 -11.72
C LEU A 17 -6.89 -7.96 -11.09
N ARG A 18 -7.21 -7.40 -9.92
CA ARG A 18 -6.33 -6.53 -9.15
C ARG A 18 -6.27 -6.91 -7.68
N LEU A 19 -5.09 -6.76 -7.06
CA LEU A 19 -4.92 -6.85 -5.61
C LEU A 19 -5.25 -5.52 -4.93
N ILE A 20 -5.94 -5.60 -3.78
CA ILE A 20 -6.22 -4.47 -2.89
C ILE A 20 -5.75 -4.85 -1.49
N MET A 21 -4.95 -3.99 -0.86
CA MET A 21 -4.50 -4.11 0.53
C MET A 21 -4.68 -2.75 1.20
N PRO A 22 -5.81 -2.51 1.89
CA PRO A 22 -6.22 -1.16 2.24
C PRO A 22 -5.32 -0.46 3.27
N TRP A 23 -4.57 -1.21 4.07
CA TRP A 23 -3.64 -0.67 5.08
C TRP A 23 -2.23 -0.36 4.56
N LYS A 24 -1.97 -0.61 3.27
CA LYS A 24 -0.66 -0.42 2.62
C LYS A 24 -0.72 0.69 1.58
N TYR A 25 0.44 1.26 1.25
CA TYR A 25 0.55 2.21 0.15
C TYR A 25 0.15 1.56 -1.19
N GLY A 26 -0.49 2.35 -2.05
CA GLY A 26 -1.18 1.85 -3.25
C GLY A 26 -0.30 1.08 -4.25
N PHE A 27 1.02 1.30 -4.24
CA PHE A 27 1.95 0.58 -5.10
C PHE A 27 2.06 -0.92 -4.80
N LYS A 28 1.62 -1.35 -3.60
CA LYS A 28 1.51 -2.77 -3.26
C LYS A 28 0.28 -3.44 -3.89
N GLY A 29 -0.71 -2.66 -4.36
CA GLY A 29 -1.90 -3.16 -5.06
C GLY A 29 -1.65 -3.36 -6.55
N ILE A 30 -0.99 -4.47 -6.90
CA ILE A 30 -0.65 -4.84 -8.28
C ILE A 30 -1.88 -4.94 -9.19
N LYS A 31 -1.75 -4.42 -10.41
CA LYS A 31 -2.79 -4.40 -11.45
C LYS A 31 -2.62 -5.57 -12.42
N SER A 32 -3.72 -6.02 -13.03
CA SER A 32 -3.73 -6.97 -14.16
C SER A 32 -2.90 -8.23 -13.87
N ILE A 33 -3.24 -8.92 -12.78
CA ILE A 33 -2.50 -10.09 -12.32
C ILE A 33 -2.68 -11.24 -13.30
N VAL A 34 -1.54 -11.76 -13.79
CA VAL A 34 -1.50 -12.92 -14.71
C VAL A 34 -0.91 -14.17 -14.06
N SER A 35 -0.17 -14.04 -12.96
CA SER A 35 0.43 -15.16 -12.24
C SER A 35 0.51 -14.87 -10.74
N MET A 36 0.41 -15.93 -9.93
CA MET A 36 0.65 -15.90 -8.49
C MET A 36 1.46 -17.14 -8.13
N ASN A 37 2.61 -16.93 -7.49
CA ASN A 37 3.51 -18.00 -7.07
C ASN A 37 3.71 -17.91 -5.56
N PHE A 38 3.63 -19.06 -4.89
CA PHE A 38 4.06 -19.19 -3.50
C PHE A 38 5.55 -19.52 -3.50
N VAL A 39 6.32 -18.74 -2.76
CA VAL A 39 7.78 -18.82 -2.72
C VAL A 39 8.24 -18.87 -1.28
N GLU A 40 9.34 -19.56 -1.01
CA GLU A 40 9.90 -19.73 0.33
C GLU A 40 10.64 -18.46 0.80
N GLU A 41 11.28 -17.75 -0.12
CA GLU A 41 12.03 -16.53 0.17
C GLU A 41 11.25 -15.27 -0.18
N MET A 42 11.49 -14.20 0.58
CA MET A 42 10.85 -12.89 0.35
C MET A 42 11.22 -12.33 -1.03
N PRO A 43 10.24 -12.16 -1.95
CA PRO A 43 10.54 -11.72 -3.31
C PRO A 43 10.87 -10.22 -3.34
N ARG A 44 11.62 -9.81 -4.37
CA ARG A 44 11.84 -8.39 -4.65
C ARG A 44 10.61 -7.81 -5.35
N ASN A 45 10.16 -6.62 -4.93
CA ASN A 45 9.03 -5.93 -5.55
C ASN A 45 9.52 -4.78 -6.45
N THR A 46 8.72 -4.40 -7.45
CA THR A 46 9.10 -3.42 -8.49
C THR A 46 9.62 -2.10 -7.94
N TRP A 47 8.91 -1.50 -6.97
CA TRP A 47 9.29 -0.19 -6.43
C TRP A 47 10.52 -0.27 -5.51
N TRP A 48 10.67 -1.37 -4.78
CA TRP A 48 11.86 -1.63 -3.98
C TRP A 48 13.11 -1.83 -4.84
N VAL A 49 12.97 -2.53 -5.97
CA VAL A 49 14.05 -2.64 -6.98
C VAL A 49 14.37 -1.28 -7.59
N GLN A 50 13.34 -0.50 -7.92
CA GLN A 50 13.51 0.82 -8.55
C GLN A 50 14.21 1.81 -7.63
N ASN A 51 13.81 1.87 -6.35
CA ASN A 51 14.46 2.74 -5.37
C ASN A 51 14.25 2.23 -3.93
N ARG A 52 15.21 1.43 -3.45
CA ARG A 52 15.17 0.86 -2.10
C ARG A 52 15.21 1.88 -0.96
N ARG A 53 15.62 3.12 -1.24
CA ARG A 53 15.69 4.18 -0.24
C ARG A 53 14.33 4.81 0.04
N GLU A 54 13.40 4.66 -0.91
CA GLU A 54 12.08 5.29 -0.89
C GLU A 54 10.93 4.31 -0.72
N TYR A 55 11.11 3.07 -1.16
CA TYR A 55 10.06 2.06 -1.15
C TYR A 55 10.61 0.74 -0.64
N GLY A 56 10.00 0.23 0.41
CA GLY A 56 10.37 -0.98 1.12
C GLY A 56 9.41 -2.13 0.83
N PHE A 57 9.61 -3.22 1.55
CA PHE A 57 8.85 -4.44 1.31
C PHE A 57 7.42 -4.36 1.86
N PHE A 58 7.27 -4.02 3.15
CA PHE A 58 5.96 -4.03 3.81
C PHE A 58 5.06 -2.86 3.41
N ALA A 59 5.63 -1.65 3.35
CA ALA A 59 4.94 -0.42 2.92
C ALA A 59 3.57 -0.21 3.59
N ASN A 60 3.52 -0.41 4.91
CA ASN A 60 2.36 -0.11 5.73
C ASN A 60 2.16 1.41 5.75
N VAL A 61 0.92 1.89 5.66
CA VAL A 61 0.65 3.32 5.80
C VAL A 61 0.98 3.73 7.24
N ASN A 62 1.98 4.58 7.40
CA ASN A 62 2.47 5.00 8.70
C ASN A 62 2.74 6.52 8.71
N PRO A 63 1.92 7.35 9.38
CA PRO A 63 2.13 8.80 9.45
C PRO A 63 3.39 9.22 10.22
N GLN A 64 3.98 8.31 11.00
CA GLN A 64 5.19 8.59 11.80
C GLN A 64 6.48 8.40 11.00
N VAL A 65 6.41 7.78 9.82
CA VAL A 65 7.56 7.50 8.94
C VAL A 65 7.38 8.28 7.65
N ASP A 66 8.17 9.34 7.49
CA ASP A 66 8.11 10.18 6.30
C ASP A 66 8.81 9.52 5.11
N HIS A 67 8.33 9.82 3.91
CA HIS A 67 9.04 9.48 2.69
C HIS A 67 10.27 10.41 2.57
N PRO A 68 11.42 9.98 1.99
CA PRO A 68 12.63 10.81 1.93
C PRO A 68 12.47 12.20 1.31
N ARG A 69 11.42 12.40 0.51
CA ARG A 69 11.13 13.65 -0.21
C ARG A 69 9.91 14.42 0.31
N TRP A 70 9.08 13.85 1.17
CA TRP A 70 7.88 14.51 1.68
C TRP A 70 7.33 13.85 2.95
N THR A 71 6.58 14.62 3.74
CA THR A 71 5.92 14.07 4.92
C THR A 71 4.72 13.19 4.60
N GLN A 72 4.56 12.09 5.34
CA GLN A 72 3.41 11.19 5.26
C GLN A 72 2.32 11.51 6.28
N LYS A 73 2.53 12.51 7.15
CA LYS A 73 1.61 12.90 8.23
C LYS A 73 0.23 13.36 7.76
N ARG A 74 0.15 13.90 6.54
CA ARG A 74 -1.10 14.44 5.98
C ARG A 74 -1.29 14.00 4.54
N GLU A 75 -2.54 13.76 4.17
CA GLU A 75 -2.94 13.33 2.85
C GLU A 75 -4.00 14.26 2.23
N ARG A 76 -4.14 14.20 0.91
CA ARG A 76 -5.23 14.85 0.18
C ARG A 76 -6.17 13.78 -0.34
N ARG A 77 -7.34 13.63 0.30
CA ARG A 77 -8.39 12.76 -0.22
C ARG A 77 -8.95 13.37 -1.51
N LEU A 78 -9.04 12.56 -2.56
CA LEU A 78 -9.66 13.00 -3.81
C LEU A 78 -11.15 13.31 -3.55
N GLY A 79 -11.59 14.49 -3.96
CA GLY A 79 -12.93 15.03 -3.68
C GLY A 79 -12.98 16.01 -2.51
N GLU A 80 -11.93 16.13 -1.70
CA GLU A 80 -11.86 17.10 -0.59
C GLU A 80 -10.94 18.28 -0.94
N LEU A 81 -11.30 19.49 -0.48
CA LEU A 81 -10.51 20.72 -0.72
C LEU A 81 -9.29 20.84 0.21
N ARG A 82 -9.41 20.36 1.45
CA ARG A 82 -8.37 20.48 2.48
C ARG A 82 -7.63 19.16 2.67
N ARG A 83 -6.40 19.24 3.16
CA ARG A 83 -5.65 18.05 3.61
C ARG A 83 -6.11 17.60 4.98
N ARG A 84 -6.13 16.30 5.22
CA ARG A 84 -6.42 15.67 6.50
C ARG A 84 -5.21 14.91 7.03
N GLU A 85 -5.26 14.50 8.29
CA GLU A 85 -4.22 13.65 8.88
C GLU A 85 -4.31 12.23 8.31
N THR A 86 -3.15 11.64 8.05
CA THR A 86 -3.04 10.25 7.61
C THR A 86 -3.18 9.34 8.84
N LEU A 87 -4.03 8.34 8.75
CA LEU A 87 -4.25 7.38 9.85
C LEU A 87 -3.20 6.26 9.80
N MET A 88 -2.81 5.76 10.97
CA MET A 88 -1.98 4.55 11.08
C MET A 88 -2.71 3.37 10.43
N PHE A 89 -1.98 2.56 9.66
CA PHE A 89 -2.55 1.47 8.85
C PHE A 89 -3.75 1.90 7.99
N ASN A 90 -3.79 3.18 7.58
CA ASN A 90 -4.90 3.78 6.84
C ASN A 90 -6.27 3.61 7.53
N GLY A 91 -6.28 3.55 8.86
CA GLY A 91 -7.49 3.39 9.67
C GLY A 91 -7.86 1.94 10.02
N TYR A 92 -7.07 0.95 9.60
CA TYR A 92 -7.32 -0.47 9.86
C TYR A 92 -6.46 -1.02 11.01
N THR A 93 -6.15 -0.19 12.00
CA THR A 93 -5.16 -0.56 13.03
C THR A 93 -5.63 -1.79 13.82
N ASP A 94 -6.89 -1.79 14.27
CA ASP A 94 -7.44 -2.86 15.11
C ASP A 94 -7.47 -4.21 14.38
N GLU A 95 -7.57 -4.20 13.05
CA GLU A 95 -7.65 -5.41 12.22
C GLU A 95 -6.27 -5.97 11.84
N VAL A 96 -5.25 -5.12 11.71
CA VAL A 96 -3.96 -5.53 11.11
C VAL A 96 -2.75 -5.42 12.01
N GLN A 97 -2.85 -4.70 13.13
CA GLN A 97 -1.69 -4.42 13.99
C GLN A 97 -1.04 -5.70 14.53
N SER A 98 -1.85 -6.70 14.89
CA SER A 98 -1.38 -7.97 15.45
C SER A 98 -0.40 -8.73 14.52
N MET A 99 -0.54 -8.56 13.20
CA MET A 99 0.38 -9.19 12.21
C MET A 99 1.81 -8.61 12.26
N TYR A 100 2.00 -7.45 12.90
CA TYR A 100 3.26 -6.72 12.92
C TYR A 100 3.82 -6.54 14.33
N GLU A 101 3.25 -7.21 15.34
CA GLU A 101 3.73 -7.14 16.71
C GLU A 101 5.20 -7.57 16.83
N GLY A 102 5.98 -6.82 17.60
CA GLY A 102 7.41 -7.05 17.77
C GLY A 102 8.28 -6.68 16.57
N MET A 103 7.71 -6.21 15.45
CA MET A 103 8.48 -5.73 14.30
C MET A 103 8.82 -4.24 14.44
N ASP A 104 10.00 -3.87 13.95
CA ASP A 104 10.34 -2.47 13.73
C ASP A 104 9.68 -1.96 12.44
N LEU A 105 8.58 -1.23 12.62
CA LEU A 105 7.80 -0.63 11.53
C LEU A 105 8.47 0.59 10.88
N THR A 106 9.54 1.13 11.46
CA THR A 106 10.28 2.27 10.89
C THR A 106 11.34 1.83 9.89
N ARG A 107 11.72 0.56 9.93
CA ARG A 107 12.74 -0.05 9.07
C ARG A 107 12.30 -0.20 7.61
N TRP A 108 11.00 -0.07 7.33
CA TRP A 108 10.40 -0.35 6.02
C TRP A 108 9.53 0.82 5.56
N ILE A 109 10.19 1.87 5.06
CA ILE A 109 9.58 3.02 4.34
C ILE A 109 8.78 2.50 3.14
#